data_AF-A0A8T5PM42-F1
#
_entry.id   AF-A0A8T5PM42-F1
#
_cell.length_a   1.000
_cell.length_b   1.000
_cell.length_c   1.000
_cell.angle_alpha   90.00
_cell.angle_beta   90.00
_cell.angle_gamma   90.00
#
_symmetry.space_group_name_H-M   'P 1'
#
loop_
_entity.id
_entity.type
_entity.pdbx_description
1 polymer ?
#
loop_
_entity_poly.entity_id
_entity_poly.type
_entity_poly.pdbx_seq_one_letter_code
_entity_poly.pdbx_strand_id
1 'polypeptide(L)'
;MAKNEEAALKKSLNEGKVVIGTQQVVKLLKQGKLKRIYLSSNCPAEVIADLEHYSKLAKTEIVKLSQSNEELGTFCKKPFSISVLGVR
;
A
#
# COMPACT_ATOMS: atom_id res chain seq x y z
N MET A 1 -8.39 -13.51 -11.07
CA MET A 1 -9.09 -12.65 -10.08
C MET A 1 -8.28 -11.40 -9.68
N ALA A 2 -7.34 -10.89 -10.50
CA ALA A 2 -6.47 -9.75 -10.14
C ALA A 2 -7.03 -8.34 -10.44
N LYS A 3 -8.03 -8.22 -11.34
CA LYS A 3 -8.51 -6.93 -11.86
C LYS A 3 -9.25 -6.04 -10.83
N ASN A 4 -9.66 -6.57 -9.67
CA ASN A 4 -10.55 -5.84 -8.77
C ASN A 4 -9.80 -4.94 -7.77
N GLU A 5 -8.57 -5.30 -7.41
CA GLU A 5 -7.75 -4.57 -6.42
C GLU A 5 -7.16 -3.30 -7.02
N GLU A 6 -6.75 -3.37 -8.29
CA GLU A 6 -6.31 -2.23 -9.09
C GLU A 6 -7.41 -1.18 -9.22
N ALA A 7 -8.65 -1.61 -9.48
CA ALA A 7 -9.80 -0.71 -9.60
C ALA A 7 -10.12 -0.01 -8.27
N ALA A 8 -10.05 -0.74 -7.16
CA ALA A 8 -10.21 -0.17 -5.82
C ALA A 8 -9.11 0.84 -5.50
N LEU A 9 -7.85 0.52 -5.81
CA LEU A 9 -6.72 1.42 -5.64
C LEU A 9 -6.89 2.69 -6.48
N LYS A 10 -7.31 2.56 -7.74
CA LYS A 10 -7.54 3.70 -8.65
C LYS A 10 -8.65 4.61 -8.15
N LYS A 11 -9.70 4.04 -7.52
CA LYS A 11 -10.77 4.80 -6.88
C LYS A 11 -10.25 5.57 -5.66
N SER A 12 -9.48 4.92 -4.78
CA SER A 12 -8.87 5.56 -3.61
C SER A 12 -7.83 6.63 -3.98
N LEU A 13 -7.10 6.43 -5.09
CA LEU A 13 -6.21 7.42 -5.70
C LEU A 13 -6.99 8.68 -6.13
N ASN A 14 -8.11 8.49 -6.82
CA ASN A 14 -8.96 9.58 -7.29
C ASN A 14 -9.63 10.33 -6.11
N GLU A 15 -9.95 9.62 -5.04
CA GLU A 15 -10.50 10.20 -3.81
C GLU A 15 -9.44 10.93 -2.95
N GLY A 16 -8.15 10.83 -3.29
CA GLY A 16 -7.05 11.51 -2.60
C GLY A 16 -6.77 10.99 -1.18
N LYS A 17 -7.36 9.86 -0.79
CA LYS A 17 -7.22 9.25 0.55
C LYS A 17 -6.10 8.22 0.63
N VAL A 18 -5.25 8.18 -0.38
CA VAL A 18 -4.08 7.32 -0.46
C VAL A 18 -2.85 7.98 0.12
N VAL A 19 -2.01 7.17 0.74
CA VAL A 19 -0.74 7.53 1.34
C VAL A 19 0.30 6.63 0.70
N ILE A 20 1.37 7.24 0.23
CA ILE A 20 2.41 6.54 -0.52
C ILE A 20 3.69 6.56 0.29
N GLY A 21 4.39 5.43 0.31
CA GLY A 21 5.70 5.30 0.94
C GLY A 21 5.65 4.64 2.31
N THR A 22 6.63 3.76 2.55
CA THR A 22 6.78 2.96 3.77
C THR A 22 6.76 3.82 5.03
N GLN A 23 7.54 4.91 5.09
CA GLN A 23 7.61 5.74 6.30
C GLN A 23 6.26 6.37 6.67
N GLN A 24 5.53 6.94 5.70
CA GLN A 24 4.23 7.55 5.97
C GLN A 24 3.19 6.49 6.32
N VAL A 25 3.20 5.35 5.62
CA VAL A 25 2.32 4.23 5.90
C VAL A 25 2.55 3.73 7.32
N VAL A 26 3.79 3.43 7.72
CA VAL A 26 4.11 2.99 9.09
C VAL A 26 3.68 4.03 10.13
N LYS A 27 3.87 5.32 9.86
CA LYS A 27 3.44 6.39 10.78
C LYS A 27 1.92 6.42 10.95
N LEU A 28 1.15 6.29 9.88
CA LEU A 28 -0.31 6.28 9.95
C LEU A 28 -0.87 4.95 10.46
N LEU A 29 -0.15 3.86 10.24
CA LEU A 29 -0.47 2.52 10.74
C LEU A 29 -0.38 2.51 12.25
N LYS A 30 0.71 3.07 12.81
CA LYS A 30 0.85 3.30 14.26
C LYS A 30 -0.25 4.19 14.84
N GLN A 31 -0.83 5.09 14.03
CA GLN A 31 -1.96 5.94 14.45
C GLN A 31 -3.33 5.27 14.26
N GLY A 32 -3.41 4.07 13.67
CA GLY A 32 -4.70 3.40 13.37
C GLY A 32 -5.55 4.13 12.33
N LYS A 33 -4.95 4.99 11.50
CA LYS A 33 -5.66 5.79 10.47
C LYS A 33 -5.62 5.14 9.09
N LEU A 34 -5.22 3.88 9.01
CA LEU A 34 -5.15 3.11 7.78
C LEU A 34 -6.13 1.95 7.85
N LYS A 35 -6.95 1.82 6.82
CA LYS A 35 -7.88 0.69 6.65
C LYS A 35 -7.26 -0.42 5.82
N ARG A 36 -6.48 -0.06 4.80
CA ARG A 36 -5.87 -1.00 3.86
C ARG A 36 -4.43 -0.61 3.53
N ILE A 37 -3.59 -1.61 3.34
CA ILE A 37 -2.22 -1.48 2.85
C ILE A 37 -2.07 -2.36 1.63
N TYR A 38 -1.47 -1.83 0.57
CA TYR A 38 -1.11 -2.53 -0.64
C TYR A 38 0.41 -2.65 -0.73
N LEU A 39 0.87 -3.88 -0.95
CA LEU A 39 2.27 -4.23 -1.12
C LEU A 39 2.54 -4.58 -2.58
N SER A 40 3.66 -4.10 -3.12
CA SER A 40 4.15 -4.55 -4.43
C SER A 40 4.69 -5.98 -4.35
N SER A 41 4.68 -6.68 -5.49
CA SER A 41 5.21 -8.05 -5.58
C SER A 41 6.71 -8.12 -5.28
N ASN A 42 7.46 -7.06 -5.62
CA ASN A 42 8.90 -6.93 -5.38
C ASN A 42 9.22 -6.21 -4.04
N CYS A 43 8.32 -6.26 -3.05
CA CYS A 43 8.61 -5.70 -1.74
C CYS A 43 9.65 -6.55 -0.99
N PRO A 44 10.69 -5.95 -0.39
CA PRO A 44 11.64 -6.69 0.42
C PRO A 44 10.94 -7.32 1.63
N ALA A 45 11.30 -8.58 1.93
CA ALA A 45 10.66 -9.36 2.98
C ALA A 45 10.73 -8.70 4.37
N GLU A 46 11.80 -7.96 4.65
CA GLU A 46 11.95 -7.19 5.90
C GLU A 46 10.83 -6.17 6.09
N VAL A 47 10.50 -5.40 5.03
CA VAL A 47 9.41 -4.42 5.05
C VAL A 47 8.05 -5.10 5.19
N ILE A 48 7.88 -6.26 4.56
CA ILE A 48 6.64 -7.05 4.68
C ILE A 48 6.47 -7.52 6.12
N ALA A 49 7.52 -8.03 6.76
CA ALA A 49 7.48 -8.50 8.14
C ALA A 49 7.15 -7.36 9.13
N ASP A 50 7.78 -6.19 8.97
CA ASP A 50 7.46 -5.00 9.76
C ASP A 50 5.99 -4.59 9.58
N LEU A 51 5.51 -4.51 8.34
CA LEU A 51 4.12 -4.13 8.06
C LEU A 51 3.13 -5.16 8.58
N GLU A 52 3.38 -6.46 8.42
CA GLU A 52 2.54 -7.53 8.96
C GLU A 52 2.49 -7.47 10.50
N HIS A 53 3.59 -7.12 11.15
CA HIS A 53 3.63 -6.92 12.60
C HIS A 53 2.75 -5.74 13.02
N TYR A 54 2.96 -4.56 12.44
CA TYR A 54 2.19 -3.36 12.77
C TYR A 54 0.71 -3.46 12.36
N SER A 55 0.40 -4.18 11.28
CA SER A 55 -0.97 -4.33 10.80
C SER A 55 -1.84 -5.13 11.77
N LYS A 56 -1.26 -6.10 12.49
CA LYS A 56 -1.96 -6.83 13.54
C LYS A 56 -2.34 -5.93 14.71
N LEU A 57 -1.47 -4.99 15.08
CA LEU A 57 -1.73 -4.00 16.12
C LEU A 57 -2.82 -2.99 15.70
N ALA A 58 -2.77 -2.54 14.45
CA ALA A 58 -3.69 -1.55 13.90
C ALA A 58 -5.01 -2.13 13.33
N LYS A 59 -5.15 -3.46 13.27
CA LYS A 59 -6.23 -4.18 12.57
C LYS A 59 -6.43 -3.69 11.12
N THR A 60 -5.34 -3.47 10.41
CA THR A 60 -5.35 -3.03 9.01
C THR A 60 -5.31 -4.25 8.08
N GLU A 61 -5.95 -4.14 6.92
CA GLU A 61 -5.97 -5.22 5.91
C GLU A 61 -4.78 -5.07 4.95
N ILE A 62 -3.95 -6.11 4.80
CA ILE A 62 -2.82 -6.13 3.88
C ILE A 62 -3.21 -6.88 2.62
N VAL A 63 -2.99 -6.24 1.48
CA VAL A 63 -3.22 -6.77 0.15
C VAL A 63 -1.88 -6.83 -0.60
N LYS A 64 -1.50 -8.02 -1.06
CA LYS A 64 -0.29 -8.21 -1.89
C LYS A 64 -0.70 -8.13 -3.35
N LEU A 65 -0.24 -7.09 -4.04
CA LEU A 65 -0.46 -6.91 -5.47
C LEU A 65 0.58 -7.69 -6.26
N SER A 66 0.18 -8.15 -7.45
CA SER A 66 1.09 -8.85 -8.38
C SER A 66 2.01 -7.90 -9.15
N GLN A 67 1.76 -6.59 -9.07
CA GLN A 67 2.52 -5.55 -9.77
C GLN A 67 3.83 -5.23 -9.07
N SER A 68 4.85 -4.91 -9.87
CA SER A 68 6.13 -4.40 -9.35
C SER A 68 6.01 -2.95 -8.87
N ASN A 69 6.99 -2.51 -8.08
CA ASN A 69 7.08 -1.14 -7.56
C ASN A 69 7.07 -0.06 -8.66
N GLU A 70 7.70 -0.32 -9.80
CA GLU A 70 7.69 0.57 -10.98
C GLU A 70 6.31 0.67 -11.64
N GLU A 71 5.64 -0.47 -11.79
CA GLU A 71 4.29 -0.52 -12.35
C GLU A 71 3.29 0.19 -11.43
N LEU A 72 3.41 0.03 -10.11
CA LEU A 72 2.58 0.77 -9.16
C LEU A 72 2.84 2.27 -9.19
N GLY A 73 4.10 2.70 -9.36
CA GLY A 73 4.44 4.10 -9.58
C GLY A 73 3.73 4.68 -10.79
N THR A 74 3.82 3.96 -11.91
CA THR A 74 3.16 4.31 -13.18
C THR A 74 1.64 4.32 -13.03
N PHE A 75 1.07 3.33 -12.35
CA PHE A 75 -0.36 3.22 -12.07
C PHE A 75 -0.89 4.39 -11.24
N CYS A 76 -0.11 4.81 -10.24
CA CYS A 76 -0.38 5.97 -9.40
C CYS A 76 -0.05 7.31 -10.08
N LYS A 77 0.44 7.30 -11.34
CA LYS A 77 0.92 8.48 -12.08
C LYS A 77 1.99 9.26 -11.31
N LYS A 78 2.88 8.55 -10.61
CA LYS A 78 4.02 9.14 -9.90
C LYS A 78 5.31 8.83 -10.65
N PRO A 79 6.25 9.79 -10.74
CA PRO A 79 7.53 9.60 -11.44
C PRO A 79 8.53 8.73 -10.65
N PHE A 80 8.08 8.04 -9.59
CA PHE A 80 8.91 7.25 -8.70
C PHE A 80 8.24 5.91 -8.38
N SER A 81 9.05 4.89 -8.13
CA SER A 81 8.59 3.55 -7.80
C SER A 81 7.97 3.51 -6.40
N ILE A 82 6.85 2.80 -6.27
CA ILE A 82 6.09 2.69 -5.03
C ILE A 82 6.05 1.24 -4.59
N SER A 83 6.73 0.93 -3.49
CA SER A 83 6.68 -0.41 -2.91
C SER A 83 5.45 -0.61 -2.02
N VAL A 84 5.06 0.43 -1.27
CA VAL A 84 3.97 0.35 -0.27
C VAL A 84 3.01 1.53 -0.42
N LEU A 85 1.72 1.21 -0.48
CA LEU A 85 0.60 2.14 -0.49
C LEU A 85 -0.30 1.88 0.70
N GLY A 86 -0.78 2.92 1.35
CA GLY A 86 -1.79 2.86 2.38
C GLY A 86 -3.04 3.61 1.94
N VAL A 87 -4.22 3.09 2.27
CA VAL A 87 -5.51 3.75 2.09
C VAL A 87 -6.11 4.04 3.46
N ARG A 88 -6.49 5.30 3.67
CA ARG A 88 -7.19 5.76 4.87
C ARG A 88 -8.63 5.25 4.95
#